data_AF-A0A934G7X3-F1
#
_entry.id   AF-A0A934G7X3-F1
#
_cell.length_a   1.000
_cell.length_b   1.000
_cell.length_c   1.000
_cell.angle_alpha   90.00
_cell.angle_beta   90.00
_cell.angle_gamma   90.00
#
_symmetry.space_group_name_H-M   'P 1'
#
loop_
_entity.id
_entity.type
_entity.pdbx_description
1 polymer ?
#
loop_
_entity_poly.entity_id
_entity_poly.type
_entity_poly.pdbx_seq_one_letter_code
_entity_poly.pdbx_strand_id
1 'polypeptide(L)'
;MLALSPHFRRAAFSAQLAAALALVHAELILVHPFREGNGRIARLLAVLMGLQAGPPPLDFSPLEGRGNARYIAGIHAAVGRDYATLAETFFRVIARTWKRAASSSR
;
A
#
# COMPACT_ATOMS: atom_id res chain seq x y z
N MET A 1 -6.12 -29.84 -12.67
CA MET A 1 -6.11 -28.65 -11.77
C MET A 1 -4.88 -27.82 -12.11
N LEU A 2 -5.00 -26.79 -12.95
CA LEU A 2 -3.85 -26.01 -13.44
C LEU A 2 -3.30 -25.11 -12.34
N ALA A 3 -2.07 -25.35 -11.89
CA ALA A 3 -1.39 -24.47 -10.95
C ALA A 3 -1.05 -23.14 -11.64
N LEU A 4 -1.58 -22.03 -11.13
CA LEU A 4 -1.31 -20.69 -11.65
C LEU A 4 0.20 -20.38 -11.63
N SER A 5 0.71 -19.75 -12.69
CA SER A 5 2.12 -19.33 -12.80
C SER A 5 2.54 -18.47 -11.59
N PRO A 6 3.78 -18.60 -11.07
CA PRO A 6 4.26 -17.83 -9.91
C PRO A 6 4.06 -16.32 -10.02
N HIS A 7 4.16 -15.77 -11.24
CA HIS A 7 3.92 -14.35 -11.49
C HIS A 7 2.47 -13.94 -11.20
N PHE A 8 1.50 -14.76 -11.61
CA PHE A 8 0.09 -14.51 -11.38
C PHE A 8 -0.24 -14.57 -9.88
N ARG A 9 0.34 -15.54 -9.16
CA ARG A 9 0.19 -15.64 -7.70
C ARG A 9 0.71 -14.41 -6.97
N ARG A 10 1.87 -13.88 -7.37
CA ARG A 10 2.44 -12.65 -6.77
C ARG A 10 1.59 -11.41 -7.04
N ALA A 11 1.06 -11.26 -8.27
CA ALA A 11 0.20 -10.13 -8.62
C ALA A 11 -1.12 -10.16 -7.83
N ALA A 12 -1.78 -11.32 -7.77
CA ALA A 12 -3.00 -11.51 -6.99
C ALA A 12 -2.77 -11.24 -5.49
N PHE A 13 -1.69 -11.79 -4.93
CA PHE A 13 -1.28 -11.50 -3.54
C PHE A 13 -1.04 -10.01 -3.30
N SER A 14 -0.32 -9.34 -4.21
CA SER A 14 -0.03 -7.90 -4.08
C SER A 14 -1.30 -7.06 -4.13
N ALA A 15 -2.29 -7.46 -4.95
CA ALA A 15 -3.59 -6.79 -5.00
C ALA A 15 -4.38 -6.96 -3.69
N GLN A 16 -4.40 -8.16 -3.13
CA GLN A 16 -5.06 -8.42 -1.84
C GLN A 16 -4.40 -7.62 -0.71
N LEU A 17 -3.08 -7.64 -0.62
CA LEU A 17 -2.34 -6.86 0.36
C LEU A 17 -2.56 -5.35 0.18
N ALA A 18 -2.55 -4.86 -1.06
CA ALA A 18 -2.81 -3.45 -1.35
C ALA A 18 -4.21 -3.00 -0.90
N ALA A 19 -5.23 -3.84 -1.10
CA ALA A 19 -6.59 -3.57 -0.63
C ALA A 19 -6.66 -3.50 0.90
N ALA A 20 -6.02 -4.44 1.60
CA ALA A 20 -5.97 -4.45 3.06
C ALA A 20 -5.23 -3.22 3.62
N LEU A 21 -4.08 -2.87 3.04
CA LEU A 21 -3.32 -1.68 3.41
C LEU A 21 -4.14 -0.41 3.18
N ALA A 22 -4.82 -0.29 2.04
CA ALA A 22 -5.62 0.89 1.73
C ALA A 22 -6.77 1.10 2.70
N LEU A 23 -7.52 0.04 3.02
CA LEU A 23 -8.64 0.12 3.97
C LEU A 23 -8.13 0.56 5.35
N VAL A 24 -7.16 -0.14 5.93
CA VAL A 24 -6.65 0.17 7.28
C VAL A 24 -6.03 1.56 7.32
N HIS A 25 -5.27 1.93 6.29
CA HIS A 25 -4.62 3.23 6.22
C HIS A 25 -5.64 4.37 6.13
N ALA A 26 -6.65 4.25 5.25
CA ALA A 26 -7.71 5.25 5.14
C ALA A 26 -8.46 5.41 6.46
N GLU A 27 -8.95 4.32 7.03
CA GLU A 27 -9.75 4.36 8.26
C GLU A 27 -8.97 4.98 9.43
N LEU A 28 -7.68 4.68 9.58
CA LEU A 28 -6.85 5.31 10.62
C LEU A 28 -6.68 6.81 10.40
N ILE A 29 -6.51 7.25 9.15
CA ILE A 29 -6.41 8.67 8.80
C ILE A 29 -7.73 9.40 9.06
N LEU A 30 -8.86 8.77 8.74
CA LEU A 30 -10.20 9.35 8.88
C LEU A 30 -10.64 9.45 10.35
N VAL A 31 -10.42 8.42 11.16
CA VAL A 31 -10.71 8.47 12.62
C VAL A 31 -9.78 9.45 13.34
N HIS A 32 -8.57 9.66 12.82
CA HIS A 32 -7.61 10.65 13.30
C HIS A 32 -7.35 10.61 14.83
N PRO A 33 -6.95 9.46 15.40
CA PRO A 33 -6.97 9.24 16.85
C PRO A 33 -5.91 10.02 17.64
N PHE A 34 -4.89 10.58 16.97
CA PHE A 34 -3.83 11.36 17.63
C PHE A 34 -3.95 12.85 17.31
N ARG A 35 -3.47 13.69 18.22
CA ARG A 35 -3.39 15.14 17.97
C ARG A 35 -2.52 15.48 16.75
N GLU A 36 -1.43 14.75 16.56
CA GLU A 36 -0.46 14.95 15.49
C GLU A 36 0.14 13.62 15.03
N GLY A 37 0.62 13.59 13.78
CA GLY A 37 1.41 12.47 13.28
C GLY A 37 0.61 11.27 12.76
N ASN A 38 -0.72 11.37 12.63
CA ASN A 38 -1.57 10.30 12.07
C ASN A 38 -1.04 9.78 10.73
N GLY A 39 -0.60 10.65 9.83
CA GLY A 39 0.04 10.26 8.56
C GLY A 39 1.31 9.42 8.72
N ARG A 40 2.14 9.71 9.72
CA ARG A 40 3.35 8.92 10.01
C ARG A 40 2.98 7.56 10.61
N ILE A 41 2.05 7.53 11.56
CA ILE A 41 1.58 6.29 12.18
C ILE A 41 0.89 5.38 11.16
N ALA A 42 0.05 5.92 10.28
CA ALA A 42 -0.61 5.14 9.23
C ALA A 42 0.38 4.51 8.24
N ARG A 43 1.48 5.21 7.92
CA ARG A 43 2.57 4.63 7.10
C ARG A 43 3.37 3.58 7.87
N LEU A 44 3.66 3.81 9.16
CA LEU A 44 4.37 2.84 9.99
C LEU A 44 3.55 1.54 10.16
N LEU A 45 2.24 1.65 10.36
CA LEU A 45 1.33 0.51 10.40
C LEU A 45 1.31 -0.23 9.07
N ALA A 46 1.30 0.48 7.95
CA ALA A 46 1.39 -0.13 6.63
C ALA A 46 2.72 -0.89 6.43
N VAL A 47 3.85 -0.36 6.93
CA VAL A 47 5.13 -1.09 6.95
C VAL A 47 5.02 -2.38 7.76
N LEU A 48 4.46 -2.32 8.97
CA LEU A 48 4.29 -3.49 9.83
C LEU A 48 3.44 -4.57 9.16
N MET A 49 2.28 -4.20 8.61
CA MET A 49 1.40 -5.10 7.86
C MET A 49 2.11 -5.70 6.64
N GLY A 50 2.86 -4.88 5.91
CA GLY A 50 3.67 -5.33 4.77
C GLY A 50 4.71 -6.37 5.18
N LEU A 51 5.45 -6.13 6.26
CA LEU A 51 6.45 -7.07 6.77
C LEU A 51 5.81 -8.38 7.25
N GLN A 52 4.68 -8.31 7.97
CA GLN A 52 3.94 -9.49 8.44
C GLN A 52 3.38 -10.33 7.28
N ALA A 53 3.06 -9.70 6.15
CA ALA A 53 2.58 -10.39 4.96
C ALA A 53 3.71 -11.05 4.13
N GLY A 54 4.99 -10.74 4.40
CA GLY A 54 6.15 -11.35 3.74
C GLY A 54 6.87 -10.52 2.66
N PRO A 55 6.35 -9.41 2.11
CA PRO A 55 7.17 -8.48 1.33
C PRO A 55 8.37 -7.89 2.09
N PRO A 56 9.44 -7.48 1.38
CA PRO A 56 10.46 -6.58 1.91
C PRO A 56 9.86 -5.25 2.43
N PRO A 57 10.65 -4.44 3.17
CA PRO A 57 10.20 -3.12 3.62
C PRO A 57 9.62 -2.28 2.49
N LEU A 58 8.41 -1.74 2.68
CA LEU A 58 7.67 -1.03 1.65
C LEU A 58 8.41 0.23 1.17
N ASP A 59 8.51 0.38 -0.16
CA ASP A 59 9.05 1.55 -0.83
C ASP A 59 7.93 2.54 -1.18
N PHE A 60 7.81 3.60 -0.38
CA PHE A 60 6.80 4.65 -0.54
C PHE A 60 7.15 5.72 -1.57
N SER A 61 8.26 5.62 -2.31
CA SER A 61 8.59 6.58 -3.37
C SER A 61 7.46 6.81 -4.39
N PRO A 62 6.54 5.85 -4.69
CA PRO A 62 5.39 6.10 -5.56
C PRO A 62 4.36 7.11 -5.03
N LEU A 63 4.40 7.48 -3.74
CA LEU A 63 3.54 8.50 -3.14
C LEU A 63 4.17 9.90 -3.23
N GLU A 64 5.41 10.01 -3.71
CA GLU A 64 6.11 11.29 -3.83
C GLU A 64 5.75 12.00 -5.14
N GLY A 65 6.03 13.31 -5.21
CA GLY A 65 5.78 14.13 -6.40
C GLY A 65 4.34 14.03 -6.90
N ARG A 66 4.15 13.62 -8.16
CA ARG A 66 2.82 13.45 -8.76
C ARG A 66 1.99 12.35 -8.09
N GLY A 67 2.62 11.39 -7.43
CA GLY A 67 1.94 10.33 -6.67
C GLY A 67 1.16 10.86 -5.47
N ASN A 68 1.62 11.97 -4.88
CA ASN A 68 1.00 12.57 -3.70
C ASN A 68 -0.45 13.00 -3.96
N ALA A 69 -0.71 13.61 -5.12
CA ALA A 69 -2.04 14.02 -5.50
C ALA A 69 -3.02 12.84 -5.58
N ARG A 70 -2.58 11.69 -6.12
CA ARG A 70 -3.39 10.46 -6.17
C ARG A 70 -3.64 9.88 -4.78
N TYR A 71 -2.61 9.88 -3.93
CA TYR A 71 -2.71 9.41 -2.55
C TYR A 71 -3.73 10.25 -1.75
N ILE A 72 -3.64 11.59 -1.84
CA ILE A 72 -4.60 12.50 -1.20
C ILE A 72 -6.02 12.29 -1.76
N ALA A 73 -6.17 12.19 -3.08
CA ALA A 73 -7.45 11.90 -3.71
C ALA A 73 -8.05 10.57 -3.24
N GLY A 74 -7.22 9.54 -3.04
CA GLY A 74 -7.65 8.25 -2.49
C GLY A 74 -8.14 8.34 -1.05
N ILE A 75 -7.51 9.18 -0.22
CA ILE A 75 -8.01 9.44 1.15
C ILE A 75 -9.36 10.16 1.12
N HIS A 76 -9.53 11.15 0.25
CA HIS A 76 -10.81 11.85 0.11
C HIS A 76 -11.92 10.93 -0.38
N ALA A 77 -11.64 10.06 -1.35
CA ALA A 77 -12.61 9.06 -1.84
C ALA A 77 -13.05 8.09 -0.73
N ALA A 78 -12.13 7.73 0.18
CA ALA A 78 -12.42 6.83 1.28
C ALA A 78 -13.45 7.36 2.29
N VAL A 79 -13.73 8.69 2.31
CA VAL A 79 -14.86 9.25 3.07
C VAL A 79 -16.18 8.60 2.62
N GLY A 80 -16.32 8.30 1.33
CA GLY A 80 -17.45 7.56 0.77
C GLY A 80 -17.28 6.03 0.78
N ARG A 81 -16.32 5.50 1.56
CA ARG A 81 -15.90 4.09 1.57
C ARG A 81 -15.41 3.56 0.22
N ASP A 82 -14.98 4.45 -0.67
CA ASP A 82 -14.28 4.07 -1.89
C ASP A 82 -12.76 4.04 -1.64
N TYR A 83 -12.23 2.83 -1.48
CA TYR A 83 -10.81 2.59 -1.24
C TYR A 83 -10.02 2.29 -2.52
N ALA A 84 -10.66 2.26 -3.70
CA ALA A 84 -10.04 1.72 -4.93
C ALA A 84 -8.80 2.51 -5.35
N THR A 85 -8.89 3.85 -5.35
CA THR A 85 -7.77 4.73 -5.71
C THR A 85 -6.58 4.56 -4.76
N LEU A 86 -6.84 4.38 -3.47
CA LEU A 86 -5.80 4.19 -2.47
C LEU A 86 -5.20 2.77 -2.56
N ALA A 87 -6.01 1.75 -2.85
CA ALA A 87 -5.55 0.39 -3.13
C ALA A 87 -4.61 0.34 -4.33
N GLU A 88 -4.93 1.02 -5.42
CA GLU A 88 -4.02 1.13 -6.57
C GLU A 88 -2.71 1.86 -6.22
N THR A 89 -2.76 2.82 -5.31
CA THR A 89 -1.57 3.52 -4.80
C THR A 89 -0.68 2.56 -4.01
N PHE A 90 -1.25 1.76 -3.10
CA PHE A 90 -0.50 0.73 -2.37
C PHE A 90 -0.01 -0.41 -3.27
N PHE A 91 -0.74 -0.74 -4.33
CA PHE A 91 -0.26 -1.71 -5.32
C PHE A 91 1.03 -1.23 -6.00
N ARG A 92 1.11 0.06 -6.34
CA ARG A 92 2.34 0.68 -6.89
C ARG A 92 3.49 0.67 -5.89
N VAL A 93 3.22 0.91 -4.61
CA VAL A 93 4.20 0.78 -3.51
C VAL A 93 4.76 -0.64 -3.44
N ILE A 94 3.90 -1.66 -3.41
CA ILE A 94 4.33 -3.06 -3.35
C ILE A 94 5.11 -3.44 -4.62
N ALA A 95 4.63 -3.03 -5.80
CA ALA A 95 5.34 -3.29 -7.06
C ALA A 95 6.74 -2.65 -7.09
N ARG A 96 6.85 -1.40 -6.61
CA ARG A 96 8.15 -0.70 -6.48
C ARG A 96 9.07 -1.40 -5.50
N THR A 97 8.54 -1.85 -4.37
CA THR A 97 9.24 -2.61 -3.32
C THR A 97 9.92 -3.84 -3.89
N TRP A 98 9.17 -4.67 -4.63
CA TRP A 98 9.72 -5.88 -5.26
C TRP A 98 10.79 -5.56 -6.31
N LYS A 99 10.57 -4.51 -7.12
CA LYS A 99 11.53 -4.08 -8.14
C LYS A 99 12.85 -3.65 -7.49
N ARG A 100 12.80 -2.91 -6.38
CA ARG A 100 13.99 -2.46 -5.63
C ARG A 100 14.73 -3.62 -4.97
N ALA A 101 14.01 -4.55 -4.36
CA ALA A 101 14.62 -5.75 -3.76
C ALA A 101 15.37 -6.59 -4.81
N ALA A 102 14.79 -6.78 -6.00
CA ALA A 102 15.42 -7.51 -7.11
C ALA A 102 16.62 -6.78 -7.76
N SER A 103 16.75 -5.47 -7.55
CA SER A 103 17.95 -4.72 -7.99
C SER A 103 19.07 -4.72 -6.94
N SER A 104 18.75 -4.87 -5.65
CA SER A 104 19.76 -4.96 -4.58
C SER A 104 20.38 -6.35 -4.43
N SER A 105 19.78 -7.38 -5.03
CA SER A 105 20.29 -8.76 -5.01
C SER A 105 21.18 -9.11 -6.20
N ARG A 106 21.57 -8.12 -7.01
CA ARG A 106 22.52 -8.23 -8.13
C ARG A 106 23.77 -7.44 -7.80
#